data_AF-A0AAW2QE06-F1
#
_entry.id   AF-A0AAW2QE06-F1
#
_cell.length_a   1.000
_cell.length_b   1.000
_cell.length_c   1.000
_cell.angle_alpha   90.00
_cell.angle_beta   90.00
_cell.angle_gamma   90.00
#
_symmetry.space_group_name_H-M   'P 1'
#
loop_
_entity.id
_entity.type
_entity.pdbx_description
1 polymer ?
#
loop_
_entity_poly.entity_id
_entity_poly.type
_entity_poly.pdbx_seq_one_letter_code
_entity_poly.pdbx_strand_id
1 'polypeptide(L)' 'MAEDSSSSSSSEAKVHIIYTERPHDQDPEAYHIKTLSSVLGSEDAAKKALLYSYKHAASGFSAKLTPEQVSAISSKY' A
#
# COMPACT_ATOMS: atom_id res chain seq x y z
N MET A 1 23.28 18.14 12.01
CA MET A 1 23.29 17.65 10.61
C MET A 1 22.72 16.25 10.61
N ALA A 2 21.59 16.06 9.97
CA ALA A 2 21.10 14.75 9.53
C ALA A 2 20.30 15.03 8.25
N GLU A 3 21.02 15.11 7.14
CA GLU A 3 20.40 15.01 5.82
C GLU A 3 19.96 13.56 5.67
N ASP A 4 18.64 13.33 5.69
CA ASP A 4 18.06 12.09 5.20
C ASP A 4 18.23 12.06 3.69
N SER A 5 19.38 11.56 3.27
CA SER A 5 19.68 11.19 1.90
C SER A 5 18.91 9.92 1.58
N SER A 6 17.80 10.05 0.86
CA SER A 6 17.27 8.98 0.01
C SER A 6 16.91 9.56 -1.35
N SER A 7 17.95 9.82 -2.13
CA SER A 7 17.83 9.98 -3.58
C SER A 7 17.53 8.63 -4.20
N SER A 8 16.40 8.50 -4.92
CA SER A 8 16.28 7.62 -6.09
C SER A 8 14.93 7.86 -6.77
N SER A 9 14.97 8.54 -7.93
CA SER A 9 14.01 8.53 -9.05
C SER A 9 12.55 8.12 -8.79
N SER A 10 11.92 8.63 -7.72
CA SER A 10 10.61 8.16 -7.33
C SER A 10 9.55 8.70 -8.28
N SER A 11 9.13 7.85 -9.21
CA SER A 11 7.91 8.04 -9.99
C SER A 11 6.82 8.53 -9.05
N GLU A 12 6.34 9.76 -9.23
CA GLU A 12 5.47 10.48 -8.29
C GLU A 12 4.46 9.56 -7.59
N ALA A 13 4.51 9.51 -6.25
CA ALA A 13 3.56 8.73 -5.49
C ALA A 13 2.16 9.31 -5.68
N LYS A 14 1.32 8.58 -6.43
CA LYS A 14 -0.06 8.97 -6.76
C LYS A 14 -1.03 8.14 -5.95
N VAL A 15 -2.23 8.69 -5.77
CA VAL A 15 -3.31 7.95 -5.11
C VAL A 15 -3.79 6.87 -6.07
N HIS A 16 -3.63 5.61 -5.67
CA HIS A 16 -4.10 4.44 -6.39
C HIS A 16 -5.14 3.72 -5.55
N ILE A 17 -6.19 3.21 -6.21
CA ILE A 17 -7.22 2.40 -5.57
C ILE A 17 -6.90 0.95 -5.90
N ILE A 18 -6.51 0.19 -4.89
CA ILE A 18 -6.21 -1.23 -5.01
C ILE A 18 -7.43 -2.01 -4.57
N TYR A 19 -7.94 -2.85 -5.47
CA TYR A 19 -8.96 -3.83 -5.14
C TYR A 19 -8.29 -5.09 -4.62
N THR A 20 -8.78 -5.62 -3.52
CA THR A 20 -8.28 -6.84 -2.91
C THR A 20 -9.45 -7.78 -2.63
N GLU A 21 -9.27 -9.07 -2.82
CA GLU A 21 -10.32 -10.03 -2.45
C GLU A 21 -10.39 -10.13 -0.93
N ARG A 22 -11.61 -10.13 -0.36
CA ARG A 22 -11.79 -10.26 1.09
C ARG A 22 -11.50 -11.71 1.48
N PRO A 23 -10.49 -12.01 2.31
CA PRO A 23 -10.44 -13.32 2.94
C PRO A 23 -11.59 -13.42 3.94
N HIS A 24 -12.46 -14.42 3.79
CA HIS A 24 -13.64 -14.63 4.64
C HIS A 24 -13.30 -14.92 6.13
N ASP A 25 -12.03 -15.22 6.43
CA ASP A 25 -11.58 -15.74 7.73
C ASP A 25 -10.51 -14.90 8.45
N GLN A 26 -10.10 -13.74 7.91
CA GLN A 26 -9.03 -12.92 8.50
C GLN A 26 -9.29 -11.41 8.38
N ASP A 27 -8.72 -10.65 9.32
CA ASP A 27 -8.74 -9.19 9.32
C ASP A 27 -8.13 -8.64 8.01
N PRO A 28 -8.95 -8.05 7.12
CA PRO A 28 -8.49 -7.62 5.79
C PRO A 28 -7.45 -6.49 5.92
N GLU A 29 -7.57 -5.64 6.93
CA GLU A 29 -6.59 -4.56 7.19
C GLU A 29 -5.21 -5.10 7.53
N ALA A 30 -5.11 -6.14 8.35
CA ALA A 30 -3.82 -6.69 8.74
C ALA A 30 -3.08 -7.28 7.51
N TYR A 31 -3.82 -7.94 6.62
CA TYR A 31 -3.27 -8.51 5.38
C TYR A 31 -2.83 -7.41 4.39
N HIS A 32 -3.64 -6.35 4.26
CA HIS A 32 -3.32 -5.20 3.41
C HIS A 32 -2.09 -4.46 3.92
N ILE A 33 -2.03 -4.15 5.21
CA ILE A 33 -0.90 -3.45 5.83
C ILE A 33 0.37 -4.29 5.73
N LYS A 34 0.30 -5.61 5.91
CA LYS A 34 1.46 -6.51 5.77
C LYS A 34 1.96 -6.58 4.32
N THR A 35 1.05 -6.59 3.35
CA THR A 35 1.40 -6.59 1.93
C THR A 35 2.04 -5.26 1.53
N LEU A 36 1.43 -4.16 1.96
CA LEU A 36 1.95 -2.81 1.76
C LEU A 36 3.28 -2.62 2.46
N SER A 37 3.45 -3.10 3.69
CA SER A 37 4.70 -2.96 4.45
C SER A 37 5.84 -3.76 3.82
N SER A 38 5.52 -4.90 3.20
CA SER A 38 6.50 -5.67 2.42
C SER A 38 6.99 -4.93 1.16
N VAL A 39 6.20 -3.99 0.63
CA VAL A 39 6.52 -3.23 -0.59
C VAL A 39 7.08 -1.85 -0.27
N LEU A 40 6.57 -1.20 0.76
CA LEU A 40 7.03 0.09 1.29
C LEU A 40 8.22 -0.05 2.24
N GLY A 41 8.55 -1.28 2.66
CA GLY A 41 9.61 -1.59 3.62
C GLY A 41 9.28 -1.22 5.07
N SER A 42 8.06 -0.73 5.36
CA SER A 42 7.66 -0.33 6.72
C SER A 42 6.15 -0.36 6.90
N GLU A 43 5.68 -0.88 8.05
CA GLU A 43 4.26 -0.85 8.43
C GLU A 43 3.75 0.57 8.67
N ASP A 44 4.59 1.45 9.21
CA ASP A 44 4.27 2.87 9.38
C ASP A 44 4.09 3.58 8.03
N ALA A 45 4.95 3.27 7.06
CA ALA A 45 4.82 3.78 5.70
C ALA A 45 3.56 3.21 5.01
N ALA A 46 3.22 1.94 5.24
CA ALA A 46 1.99 1.32 4.78
C ALA A 46 0.74 2.01 5.32
N LYS A 47 0.70 2.28 6.63
CA LYS A 47 -0.41 3.00 7.27
C LYS A 47 -0.50 4.45 6.83
N LYS A 48 0.63 5.14 6.61
CA LYS A 48 0.66 6.51 6.08
C LYS A 48 0.29 6.59 4.61
N ALA A 49 0.65 5.58 3.82
CA ALA A 49 0.29 5.48 2.42
C ALA A 49 -1.21 5.19 2.27
N LEU A 50 -1.78 4.34 3.13
CA LEU A 50 -3.20 4.03 3.14
C LEU A 50 -4.03 5.26 3.48
N LEU A 51 -4.75 5.79 2.48
CA LEU A 51 -5.65 6.94 2.61
C LEU A 51 -7.03 6.50 3.08
N TYR A 52 -7.54 5.42 2.48
CA TYR A 52 -8.88 4.93 2.78
C TYR A 52 -8.95 3.43 2.61
N SER A 53 -9.67 2.75 3.49
CA SER A 53 -9.93 1.31 3.38
C SER A 53 -11.41 1.11 3.07
N TYR A 54 -11.71 0.60 1.88
CA TYR A 54 -13.06 0.21 1.49
C TYR A 54 -13.37 -1.15 2.15
N LYS A 55 -14.27 -1.10 3.15
CA LYS A 55 -14.67 -2.29 3.94
C LYS A 55 -16.06 -2.82 3.57
N HIS A 56 -16.93 -1.99 3.01
CA HIS A 56 -18.36 -2.28 2.88
C HIS A 56 -18.85 -2.57 1.45
N ALA A 57 -18.49 -1.73 0.46
CA ALA A 57 -19.02 -1.83 -0.90
C ALA A 57 -18.07 -2.49 -1.92
N ALA A 58 -16.77 -2.43 -1.65
CA ALA A 58 -15.72 -3.11 -2.39
C ALA A 58 -14.65 -3.50 -1.38
N SER A 59 -14.03 -4.67 -1.56
CA SER A 59 -12.86 -5.04 -0.78
C SER A 59 -11.66 -4.41 -1.46
N GLY A 60 -11.03 -3.45 -0.79
CA GLY A 60 -9.92 -2.69 -1.37
C GLY A 60 -9.52 -1.51 -0.50
N PHE A 61 -8.47 -0.79 -0.90
CA PHE A 61 -8.00 0.39 -0.21
C PHE A 61 -7.43 1.41 -1.21
N SER A 62 -7.63 2.69 -0.94
CA SER A 62 -6.87 3.75 -1.60
C SER A 62 -5.58 4.00 -0.83
N ALA A 63 -4.46 3.99 -1.53
CA ALA A 63 -3.16 4.31 -0.95
C ALA A 63 -2.33 5.16 -1.90
N LYS A 64 -1.52 6.04 -1.32
CA LYS A 64 -0.54 6.84 -2.05
C LYS A 64 0.71 5.99 -2.29
N LEU A 65 0.86 5.50 -3.51
CA LEU A 65 1.90 4.56 -3.91
C LEU A 65 2.56 5.00 -5.22
N THR A 66 3.81 4.62 -5.42
CA THR A 66 4.48 4.75 -6.72
C THR A 66 3.98 3.66 -7.67
N PRO A 67 4.00 3.89 -8.99
CA PRO A 67 3.62 2.86 -9.97
C PRO A 67 4.43 1.56 -9.83
N GLU A 68 5.69 1.64 -9.38
CA GLU A 68 6.51 0.47 -9.09
C GLU A 68 5.97 -0.35 -7.91
N GLN A 69 5.52 0.32 -6.84
CA GLN A 69 4.90 -0.32 -5.68
C GLN A 69 3.55 -0.93 -6.04
N VAL A 70 2.75 -0.22 -6.85
CA VAL A 70 1.47 -0.74 -7.37
C VAL A 70 1.71 -1.99 -8.21
N SER A 71 2.73 -1.97 -9.09
CA SER A 71 3.12 -3.14 -9.89
C SER A 71 3.55 -4.31 -9.01
N ALA A 72 4.31 -4.06 -7.94
CA ALA A 72 4.72 -5.11 -6.99
C ALA A 72 3.53 -5.71 -6.22
N ILE A 73 2.53 -4.90 -5.85
CA ILE A 73 1.30 -5.37 -5.20
C ILE A 73 0.42 -6.12 -6.21
N SER A 74 0.24 -5.56 -7.40
CA SER A 74 -0.56 -6.15 -8.49
C SER A 74 0.05 -7.43 -9.05
N SER A 75 1.37 -7.63 -8.94
CA SER A 75 2.00 -8.90 -9.35
C SER A 75 1.77 -10.03 -8.34
N LYS A 76 1.21 -9.72 -7.18
CA LYS A 76 0.99 -10.67 -6.08
C LYS A 76 -0.44 -11.24 -6.06
N TYR A 77 -1.32 -10.73 -6.92
CA TYR A 77 -2.72 -11.15 -7.12
C TYR A 77 -2.95 -11.38 -8.62
#